data_AF-A0AAU3AGB6-F1
#
_entry.id   AF-A0AAU3AGB6-F1
#
_cell.length_a   1.000
_cell.length_b   1.000
_cell.length_c   1.000
_cell.angle_alpha   90.00
_cell.angle_beta   90.00
_cell.angle_gamma   90.00
#
_symmetry.space_group_name_H-M   'P 1'
#
loop_
_entity.id
_entity.type
_entity.pdbx_description
1 polymer ?
#
loop_
_entity_poly.entity_id
_entity_poly.type
_entity_poly.pdbx_seq_one_letter_code
_entity_poly.pdbx_strand_id
1 'polypeptide(L)'
;MFGKFRKPERREPVRQHNIFEAAATYVAACADDDQEALDEAVGWVSPEAMSFGVQELACRALIALARERDESPQAVARSLMGLPVA
;
A
#
# COMPACT_ATOMS: atom_id res chain seq x y z
N MET A 1 -49.50 -11.39 -23.51
CA MET A 1 -48.77 -11.13 -22.25
C MET A 1 -47.28 -11.10 -22.56
N PHE A 2 -46.66 -9.92 -22.62
CA PHE A 2 -45.22 -9.78 -22.87
C PHE A 2 -44.44 -9.94 -21.57
N GLY A 3 -43.63 -11.00 -21.46
CA GLY A 3 -42.74 -11.23 -20.34
C GLY A 3 -41.67 -10.14 -20.28
N LYS A 4 -41.61 -9.43 -19.14
CA LYS A 4 -40.57 -8.44 -18.87
C LYS A 4 -39.23 -9.14 -18.74
N PHE A 5 -38.38 -9.03 -19.76
CA PHE A 5 -36.96 -9.33 -19.65
C PHE A 5 -36.34 -8.37 -18.62
N ARG A 6 -36.03 -8.87 -17.43
CA ARG A 6 -35.18 -8.15 -16.47
C ARG A 6 -33.76 -8.22 -17.00
N LYS A 7 -33.24 -7.08 -17.46
CA LYS A 7 -31.83 -6.93 -17.84
C LYS A 7 -30.98 -7.20 -16.59
N PRO A 8 -29.95 -8.05 -16.63
CA PRO A 8 -29.07 -8.23 -15.48
C PRO A 8 -28.43 -6.89 -15.16
N GLU A 9 -28.51 -6.47 -13.90
CA GLU A 9 -27.75 -5.33 -13.39
C GLU A 9 -26.27 -5.62 -13.65
N ARG A 10 -25.59 -4.72 -14.35
CA ARG A 10 -24.14 -4.76 -14.45
C ARG A 10 -23.63 -4.58 -13.03
N ARG A 11 -23.19 -5.68 -12.40
CA ARG A 11 -22.27 -5.60 -11.27
C ARG A 11 -21.09 -4.79 -11.77
N GLU A 12 -20.88 -3.61 -11.21
CA GLU A 12 -19.62 -2.90 -11.45
C GLU A 12 -18.51 -3.92 -11.17
N PRO A 13 -17.54 -4.09 -12.08
CA PRO A 13 -16.43 -4.98 -11.80
C PRO A 13 -15.84 -4.48 -10.50
N VAL A 14 -15.85 -5.32 -9.46
CA VAL A 14 -15.09 -5.07 -8.24
C VAL A 14 -13.70 -4.72 -8.72
N ARG A 15 -13.33 -3.44 -8.61
CA ARG A 15 -12.00 -3.02 -9.05
C ARG A 15 -11.06 -3.86 -8.22
N GLN A 16 -10.34 -4.77 -8.86
CA GLN A 16 -9.25 -5.44 -8.19
C GLN A 16 -8.27 -4.33 -7.84
N HIS A 17 -8.18 -4.04 -6.55
CA HIS A 17 -7.25 -3.05 -6.04
C HIS A 17 -5.84 -3.43 -6.49
N ASN A 18 -5.09 -2.45 -6.97
CA ASN A 18 -3.73 -2.67 -7.41
C ASN A 18 -2.85 -2.92 -6.17
N ILE A 19 -1.85 -3.81 -6.30
CA ILE A 19 -0.86 -4.10 -5.25
C ILE A 19 -0.27 -2.82 -4.66
N PHE A 20 0.04 -1.83 -5.51
CA PHE A 20 0.60 -0.55 -5.05
C PHE A 20 -0.41 0.31 -4.28
N GLU A 21 -1.69 0.25 -4.63
CA GLU A 21 -2.76 0.97 -3.92
C GLU A 21 -3.02 0.33 -2.55
N ALA A 22 -3.04 -1.00 -2.50
CA ALA A 22 -3.16 -1.75 -1.25
C ALA A 22 -1.99 -1.48 -0.30
N ALA A 23 -0.76 -1.51 -0.81
CA ALA A 23 0.42 -1.22 0.00
C ALA A 23 0.47 0.24 0.50
N ALA A 24 0.10 1.21 -0.35
CA ALA A 24 0.05 2.61 0.05
C ALA A 24 -1.00 2.83 1.16
N THR A 25 -2.19 2.26 1.00
CA THR A 25 -3.26 2.34 1.99
C THR A 25 -2.85 1.67 3.30
N TYR A 26 -2.31 0.46 3.24
CA TYR A 26 -1.83 -0.28 4.40
C TYR A 26 -0.76 0.49 5.19
N VAL A 27 0.28 1.01 4.52
CA VAL A 27 1.37 1.72 5.20
C VAL A 27 0.91 3.07 5.76
N ALA A 28 0.03 3.79 5.07
CA ALA A 28 -0.56 5.02 5.59
C ALA A 28 -1.39 4.74 6.85
N ALA A 29 -2.26 3.72 6.79
CA ALA A 29 -3.07 3.29 7.92
C ALA A 29 -2.22 2.83 9.12
N CYS A 30 -1.09 2.14 8.90
CA CYS A 30 -0.11 1.85 9.95
C CYS A 30 0.49 3.11 10.59
N ALA A 31 0.74 4.17 9.81
CA ALA A 31 1.33 5.41 10.32
C ALA A 31 0.30 6.27 11.07
N ASP A 32 -0.97 6.19 10.70
CA ASP A 32 -2.07 6.95 11.27
C ASP A 32 -2.80 6.19 12.41
N ASP A 33 -2.35 4.98 12.78
CA ASP A 33 -3.01 4.07 13.71
C ASP A 33 -4.49 3.77 13.33
N ASP A 34 -4.81 3.74 12.03
CA ASP A 34 -6.16 3.49 11.50
C ASP A 34 -6.40 1.98 11.28
N GLN A 35 -6.99 1.35 12.29
CA GLN A 35 -7.28 -0.09 12.27
C GLN A 35 -8.34 -0.48 11.22
N GLU A 36 -9.31 0.40 10.93
CA GLU A 36 -10.37 0.09 9.96
C GLU A 36 -9.79 0.05 8.54
N ALA A 37 -8.97 1.04 8.19
CA ALA A 37 -8.29 1.08 6.89
C ALA A 37 -7.27 -0.06 6.74
N LEU A 38 -6.62 -0.49 7.83
CA LEU A 38 -5.73 -1.66 7.82
C LEU A 38 -6.49 -2.94 7.45
N ASP A 39 -7.59 -3.23 8.14
CA ASP A 39 -8.39 -4.44 7.91
C ASP A 39 -8.96 -4.47 6.49
N GLU A 40 -9.35 -3.31 5.96
CA GLU A 40 -9.79 -3.16 4.57
C GLU A 40 -8.65 -3.48 3.58
N ALA A 41 -7.48 -2.85 3.74
CA ALA A 41 -6.36 -2.99 2.81
C ALA A 41 -5.79 -4.42 2.76
N VAL A 42 -5.76 -5.14 3.88
CA VAL A 42 -5.30 -6.54 3.94
C VAL A 42 -6.20 -7.46 3.10
N GLY A 43 -7.48 -7.13 2.94
CA GLY A 43 -8.43 -7.91 2.13
C GLY A 43 -8.29 -7.73 0.62
N TRP A 44 -7.51 -6.75 0.16
CA TRP A 44 -7.47 -6.34 -1.25
C TRP A 44 -6.60 -7.24 -2.13
N VAL A 45 -5.52 -7.81 -1.58
CA VAL A 45 -4.52 -8.60 -2.31
C VAL A 45 -4.02 -9.76 -1.46
N SER A 46 -3.29 -10.71 -2.07
CA SER A 46 -2.69 -11.80 -1.28
C SER A 46 -1.61 -11.26 -0.34
N PRO A 47 -1.32 -11.94 0.79
CA PRO A 47 -0.24 -11.55 1.70
C PRO A 47 1.13 -11.41 1.03
N GLU A 48 1.44 -12.25 0.03
CA GLU A 48 2.68 -12.19 -0.73
C GLU A 48 2.75 -10.92 -1.59
N ALA A 49 1.63 -10.58 -2.24
CA ALA A 49 1.51 -9.35 -3.01
C ALA A 49 1.62 -8.11 -2.12
N MET A 50 0.99 -8.13 -0.93
CA MET A 50 1.12 -7.06 0.06
C MET A 50 2.57 -6.88 0.51
N SER A 51 3.27 -7.98 0.84
CA SER A 51 4.68 -7.94 1.25
C SER A 51 5.58 -7.33 0.17
N PHE A 52 5.37 -7.71 -1.09
CA PHE A 52 6.06 -7.10 -2.23
C PHE A 52 5.77 -5.60 -2.35
N GLY A 53 4.50 -5.20 -2.27
CA GLY A 53 4.10 -3.80 -2.37
C GLY A 53 4.69 -2.93 -1.26
N VAL A 54 4.72 -3.42 -0.01
CA VAL A 54 5.30 -2.72 1.14
C VAL A 54 6.82 -2.57 0.97
N GLN A 55 7.51 -3.63 0.51
CA GLN A 55 8.96 -3.56 0.25
C GLN A 55 9.29 -2.51 -0.82
N GLU A 56 8.55 -2.50 -1.93
CA GLU A 56 8.75 -1.53 -3.00
C GLU A 56 8.47 -0.09 -2.54
N LEU A 57 7.40 0.11 -1.76
CA LEU A 57 7.08 1.42 -1.19
C LEU A 57 8.19 1.90 -0.25
N ALA A 58 8.67 1.04 0.65
CA ALA A 58 9.77 1.36 1.56
C ALA A 58 11.06 1.75 0.81
N CYS A 59 11.43 1.00 -0.23
CA CYS A 59 12.59 1.33 -1.08
C CYS A 59 12.44 2.70 -1.74
N ARG A 60 11.27 2.99 -2.34
CA ARG A 60 10.99 4.27 -3.01
C ARG A 60 11.01 5.44 -2.03
N ALA A 61 10.36 5.28 -0.87
CA ALA A 61 10.34 6.29 0.18
C ALA A 61 11.75 6.58 0.70
N LEU A 62 12.56 5.54 0.93
CA LEU A 62 13.94 5.70 1.39
C LEU A 62 14.81 6.43 0.35
N ILE A 63 14.70 6.09 -0.93
CA ILE A 63 15.45 6.75 -2.01
C ILE A 63 15.03 8.23 -2.13
N ALA A 64 13.72 8.51 -2.06
CA ALA A 64 13.21 9.88 -2.10
C ALA A 64 13.76 10.70 -0.92
N LEU A 65 13.64 10.17 0.30
CA LEU A 65 14.10 10.84 1.51
C LEU A 65 15.62 11.03 1.55
N ALA A 66 16.39 10.05 1.07
CA ALA A 66 17.85 10.17 0.95
C ALA A 66 18.26 11.32 0.03
N ARG A 67 17.56 11.47 -1.11
CA ARG A 67 17.78 12.59 -2.02
C ARG A 67 17.40 13.93 -1.41
N GLU A 68 16.29 14.00 -0.68
CA GLU A 68 15.86 15.22 0.01
C GLU A 68 16.85 15.66 1.09
N ARG A 69 17.52 14.71 1.76
CA ARG A 69 18.51 14.96 2.81
C ARG A 69 19.95 15.11 2.31
N ASP A 70 20.20 14.88 1.02
CA ASP A 70 21.55 14.74 0.45
C ASP A 70 22.43 13.72 1.22
N GLU A 71 21.80 12.63 1.66
CA GLU A 71 22.44 11.55 2.43
C GLU A 71 22.39 10.23 1.66
N SER A 72 23.22 9.26 2.05
CA SER A 72 23.11 7.91 1.50
C SER A 72 21.84 7.20 2.03
N PRO A 73 21.20 6.32 1.24
CA PRO A 73 20.04 5.54 1.71
C PRO A 73 20.33 4.76 3.01
N GLN A 74 21.57 4.26 3.17
CA GLN A 74 21.98 3.54 4.37
C GLN A 74 22.02 4.44 5.61
N ALA A 75 22.52 5.67 5.49
CA ALA A 75 22.55 6.63 6.59
C ALA A 75 21.13 6.99 7.04
N VAL A 76 20.24 7.29 6.10
CA VAL A 76 18.83 7.60 6.38
C VAL A 76 18.12 6.42 7.04
N ALA A 77 18.28 5.20 6.53
CA ALA A 77 17.66 4.01 7.11
C ALA A 77 18.11 3.76 8.55
N ARG A 78 19.41 3.91 8.83
CA ARG A 78 19.93 3.77 10.20
C ARG A 78 19.40 4.85 11.13
N SER A 79 19.34 6.10 10.65
CA SER A 79 18.79 7.24 11.38
C SER A 79 17.31 7.03 11.75
N LEU A 80 16.47 6.59 10.80
CA LEU A 80 15.05 6.26 11.06
C LEU A 80 14.87 5.15 12.10
N MET A 81 15.81 4.21 12.16
CA MET A 81 15.79 3.10 13.11
C MET A 81 16.47 3.41 14.45
N GLY A 82 16.92 4.66 14.67
CA GLY A 82 17.66 5.06 15.88
C GLY A 82 19.02 4.35 16.04
N LEU A 83 19.59 3.84 14.95
CA LEU A 83 20.87 3.14 14.94
C LEU A 83 22.02 4.13 14.72
N PRO A 84 23.20 3.90 15.33
CA PRO A 84 24.35 4.78 15.16
C PRO A 84 24.82 4.80 13.71
N VAL A 85 25.20 5.96 13.17
CA VAL A 85 25.84 6.04 11.85
C VAL A 85 27.21 5.35 11.94
N ALA A 86 27.46 4.42 11.01
CA ALA A 86 28.71 3.66 10.95
C ALA A 86 29.80 4.43 10.21
#